data_AF-A0A923WHN9-F1
#
_entry.id   AF-A0A923WHN9-F1
#
_cell.length_a   1.000
_cell.length_b   1.000
_cell.length_c   1.000
_cell.angle_alpha   90.00
_cell.angle_beta   90.00
_cell.angle_gamma   90.00
#
_symmetry.space_group_name_H-M   'P 1'
#
loop_
_entity.id
_entity.type
_entity.pdbx_description
1 polymer ?
#
loop_
_entity_poly.entity_id
_entity_poly.type
_entity_poly.pdbx_seq_one_letter_code
_entity_poly.pdbx_strand_id
1 'polypeptide(L)' 'MGQIKVFGIREFLHPIRVKVSDIVHECVMDAFQYPKEKRAHRFIYIEEDSFFYFDTRTE' A
#
# COMPACT_ATOMS: atom_id res chain seq x y z
N MET A 1 -15.50 5.98 -5.78
CA MET A 1 -14.18 6.65 -5.76
C MET A 1 -13.48 6.21 -4.48
N GLY A 2 -12.55 5.26 -4.60
CA GLY A 2 -11.87 4.65 -3.46
C GLY A 2 -10.59 5.40 -3.11
N GLN A 3 -10.33 5.57 -1.82
CA GLN A 3 -9.02 5.99 -1.33
C GLN A 3 -8.30 4.77 -0.80
N ILE A 4 -7.05 4.57 -1.24
CA ILE A 4 -6.21 3.46 -0.78
C ILE A 4 -5.16 4.02 0.17
N LYS A 5 -5.07 3.40 1.36
CA LYS A 5 -4.07 3.73 2.37
C LYS A 5 -3.21 2.50 2.59
N VAL A 6 -1.92 2.62 2.32
CA VAL A 6 -0.93 1.54 2.48
C VAL A 6 -0.05 1.89 3.67
N PHE A 7 0.04 0.97 4.62
CA PHE A 7 0.81 1.11 5.84
C PHE A 7 1.94 0.09 5.87
N GLY A 8 3.09 0.49 6.41
CA GLY A 8 4.21 -0.43 6.60
C GLY A 8 5.46 0.28 7.09
N ILE A 9 6.41 -0.53 7.53
CA ILE A 9 7.73 -0.08 7.99
C ILE A 9 8.42 0.69 6.86
N ARG A 10 8.94 1.88 7.17
CA ARG A 10 9.52 2.82 6.19
C ARG A 10 10.59 2.16 5.33
N GLU A 11 11.50 1.44 5.98
CA GLU A 11 12.70 0.81 5.40
C GLU A 11 12.31 -0.16 4.28
N PHE A 12 11.21 -0.89 4.45
CA PHE A 12 10.73 -1.88 3.48
C PHE A 12 9.74 -1.30 2.47
N LEU A 13 8.83 -0.43 2.92
CA LEU A 13 7.73 0.08 2.09
C LEU A 13 8.17 1.22 1.18
N HIS A 14 9.01 2.14 1.67
CA HIS A 14 9.42 3.31 0.90
C HIS A 14 10.10 2.94 -0.42
N PRO A 15 11.05 1.99 -0.49
CA PRO A 15 11.71 1.61 -1.74
C PRO A 15 10.76 1.07 -2.81
N ILE A 16 9.69 0.36 -2.43
CA ILE A 16 8.77 -0.32 -3.36
C ILE A 16 7.48 0.45 -3.64
N ARG A 17 7.26 1.60 -3.01
CA ARG A 17 5.99 2.34 -3.02
C ARG A 17 5.41 2.61 -4.42
N VAL A 18 6.26 2.92 -5.40
CA VAL A 18 5.81 3.21 -6.78
C VAL A 18 5.24 1.94 -7.42
N LYS A 19 6.00 0.83 -7.36
CA LYS A 19 5.58 -0.47 -7.87
C LYS A 19 4.30 -0.96 -7.19
N VAL A 20 4.21 -0.84 -5.86
CA VAL A 20 3.00 -1.18 -5.10
C VAL A 20 1.82 -0.32 -5.57
N SER A 21 2.03 0.98 -5.72
CA SER A 21 0.99 1.92 -6.19
C SER A 21 0.47 1.55 -7.58
N ASP A 22 1.36 1.19 -8.51
CA ASP A 22 0.98 0.82 -9.87
C ASP A 22 0.18 -0.48 -9.91
N ILE A 23 0.69 -1.54 -9.26
CA ILE A 23 0.03 -2.84 -9.22
C ILE A 23 -1.35 -2.74 -8.55
N VAL A 24 -1.43 -2.12 -7.37
CA VAL A 24 -2.70 -1.98 -6.65
C VAL A 24 -3.70 -1.17 -7.46
N HIS A 25 -3.24 -0.11 -8.14
CA HIS A 25 -4.10 0.70 -9.00
C HIS A 25 -4.65 -0.13 -10.15
N GLU A 26 -3.81 -0.87 -10.87
CA GLU A 26 -4.24 -1.74 -11.97
C GLU A 26 -5.27 -2.77 -11.50
N CYS A 27 -5.00 -3.47 -10.39
CA CYS A 27 -5.93 -4.46 -9.84
C CYS A 27 -7.29 -3.83 -9.47
N VAL A 28 -7.29 -2.64 -8.86
CA VAL A 28 -8.53 -1.98 -8.43
C VAL A 28 -9.34 -1.48 -9.61
N MET A 29 -8.67 -0.91 -10.62
CA MET A 29 -9.35 -0.46 -11.84
C MET A 29 -9.93 -1.64 -12.60
N ASP A 30 -9.22 -2.77 -12.66
CA ASP A 30 -9.67 -4.00 -13.30
C ASP A 30 -10.85 -4.64 -12.54
N ALA A 31 -10.71 -4.87 -11.23
CA ALA A 31 -11.75 -5.53 -10.44
C ALA A 31 -13.04 -4.70 -10.30
N PHE A 32 -12.93 -3.38 -10.16
CA PHE A 32 -14.08 -2.50 -9.93
C PHE A 32 -14.52 -1.72 -11.16
N GLN A 33 -13.86 -1.92 -12.31
CA GLN A 33 -14.16 -1.25 -13.59
C GLN A 33 -14.17 0.29 -13.44
N TYR A 34 -13.21 0.82 -12.67
CA TYR A 34 -13.07 2.25 -12.41
C TYR A 34 -12.24 2.96 -13.50
N PRO A 35 -12.43 4.28 -13.70
CA PRO A 35 -11.60 5.05 -14.63
C PRO A 35 -10.14 5.10 -14.17
N LYS A 36 -9.22 4.69 -15.06
CA LYS A 36 -7.77 4.58 -14.79
C LYS A 36 -7.11 5.89 -14.34
N GLU A 37 -7.71 7.02 -14.64
CA GLU A 37 -7.18 8.36 -14.34
C GLU A 37 -7.29 8.73 -12.85
N LYS A 38 -8.12 8.02 -12.08
CA LYS A 38 -8.40 8.35 -10.67
C LYS A 38 -7.56 7.53 -9.71
N ARG A 39 -6.34 8.00 -9.42
CA ARG A 39 -5.45 7.40 -8.41
C ARG A 39 -5.40 8.23 -7.13
N ALA A 40 -5.85 7.65 -6.01
CA ALA A 40 -5.86 8.29 -4.70
C ALA A 40 -5.20 7.40 -3.63
N HIS A 41 -3.87 7.26 -3.72
CA HIS A 41 -3.08 6.42 -2.83
C HIS A 41 -2.33 7.25 -1.79
N ARG A 42 -2.30 6.79 -0.54
CA ARG A 42 -1.47 7.37 0.53
C ARG A 42 -0.60 6.28 1.13
N PHE A 43 0.70 6.55 1.18
CA PHE A 43 1.67 5.72 1.87
C PHE A 43 1.92 6.33 3.25
N ILE A 44 1.70 5.53 4.29
CA ILE A 44 1.84 5.92 5.68
C ILE A 44 2.95 5.04 6.25
N TYR A 45 4.11 5.64 6.44
CA TYR A 45 5.27 4.96 6.98
C TYR A 45 5.18 4.89 8.49
N ILE A 46 5.51 3.73 9.02
CA ILE A 46 5.56 3.44 10.44
C ILE A 46 7.02 3.15 10.77
N GLU A 47 7.50 3.66 11.89
CA GLU A 47 8.83 3.32 12.40
C GLU A 47 8.78 1.91 13.03
N GLU A 48 9.90 1.17 13.00
CA GLU A 48 9.94 -0.24 13.41
C GLU A 48 9.46 -0.46 14.86
N ASP A 49 9.84 0.44 15.76
CA ASP A 49 9.46 0.41 17.20
C ASP A 49 7.97 0.71 17.45
N SER A 50 7.28 1.23 16.44
CA SER A 50 5.89 1.67 16.48
C SER A 50 4.96 0.72 15.72
N PHE A 51 5.52 -0.35 15.13
CA PHE A 51 4.79 -1.34 14.37
C PHE A 51 4.58 -2.62 15.19
N PHE A 52 3.49 -2.68 15.95
CA PHE A 52 3.12 -3.86 16.74
C PHE A 52 2.28 -4.84 15.92
N TYR A 53 2.67 -6.12 15.92
CA TYR A 53 1.99 -7.20 15.22
C TYR A 53 2.07 -8.50 16.02
N PHE A 54 1.27 -9.50 15.64
CA PHE A 54 1.28 -10.80 16.30
C PHE A 54 2.63 -11.50 16.14
N ASP A 55 3.02 -12.23 17.18
CA ASP A 55 4.27 -13.00 17.26
C ASP A 55 4.36 -14.14 16.22
N THR A 56 3.26 -14.44 15.53
CA THR A 56 3.13 -15.52 14.56
C THR A 56 3.55 -15.14 13.14
N ARG A 57 4.36 -14.09 12.93
CA ARG A 57 4.97 -13.88 11.61
C ARG A 57 6.06 -14.92 11.39
N THR A 58 5.86 -15.80 10.41
CA THR A 58 6.96 -16.48 9.73
C THR A 58 7.75 -15.45 8.90
N GLU A 59 9.07 -15.55 8.97
CA GLU A 59 10.03 -14.83 8.12
C GLU A 59 9.73 -15.00 6.63
#